data_AF-A0A6P0Z4F5-F1
#
_entry.id   AF-A0A6P0Z4F5-F1
#
_cell.length_a   1.000
_cell.length_b   1.000
_cell.length_c   1.000
_cell.angle_alpha   90.00
_cell.angle_beta   90.00
_cell.angle_gamma   90.00
#
_symmetry.space_group_name_H-M   'P 1'
#
loop_
_entity.id
_entity.type
_entity.pdbx_description
1 polymer ?
#
loop_
_entity_poly.entity_id
_entity_poly.type
_entity_poly.pdbx_seq_one_letter_code
_entity_poly.pdbx_strand_id
1 'polypeptide(L)'
;MSKLILSCDGGGIRGAATAQFLTHIEDKLKADHNCSLRDCVDFYAGTSTGSLIAIALATTHLSVSAISNLYSHDNAEKIFARNRGWFEVDGVNAPKYEASGKTQLLQANMGSARIGNVPNDKHVLAVSYGIEKRKPEVIKSTNPTHRNLYSYDVADASSA
;
A
#
# COMPACT_ATOMS: atom_id res chain seq x y z
N MET A 1 19.22 7.63 19.87
CA MET A 1 18.13 6.64 19.72
C MET A 1 18.32 5.92 18.39
N SER A 2 18.10 4.61 18.37
CA SER A 2 18.06 3.82 17.13
C SER A 2 16.85 4.22 16.29
N LYS A 3 17.01 4.20 14.97
CA LYS A 3 15.91 4.40 14.02
C LYS A 3 15.42 3.04 13.53
N LEU A 4 14.09 2.86 13.44
CA LEU A 4 13.48 1.60 13.02
C LEU A 4 12.82 1.74 11.65
N ILE A 5 13.14 0.80 10.77
CA ILE A 5 12.61 0.72 9.40
C ILE A 5 11.71 -0.51 9.30
N LEU A 6 10.47 -0.30 8.88
CA LEU A 6 9.56 -1.36 8.46
C LEU A 6 9.57 -1.45 6.93
N SER A 7 10.06 -2.56 6.39
CA SER A 7 10.01 -2.85 4.96
C SER A 7 9.05 -4.00 4.67
N CYS A 8 8.11 -3.78 3.76
CA CYS A 8 7.12 -4.77 3.34
C CYS A 8 7.33 -5.17 1.87
N ASP A 9 7.49 -6.46 1.63
CA ASP A 9 7.67 -7.01 0.28
C ASP A 9 6.36 -7.02 -0.52
N GLY A 10 6.49 -7.15 -1.84
CA GLY A 10 5.36 -7.40 -2.75
C GLY A 10 4.87 -8.84 -2.70
N GLY A 11 3.70 -9.11 -3.26
CA GLY A 11 3.19 -10.49 -3.30
C GLY A 11 1.71 -10.68 -3.64
N GLY A 12 1.02 -9.65 -4.16
CA GLY A 12 -0.41 -9.73 -4.46
C GLY A 12 -1.21 -10.04 -3.20
N ILE A 13 -2.11 -11.03 -3.28
CA ILE A 13 -2.94 -11.47 -2.13
C ILE A 13 -2.12 -11.95 -0.93
N ARG A 14 -0.86 -12.38 -1.11
CA ARG A 14 -0.01 -12.83 0.00
C ARG A 14 0.33 -11.72 1.01
N GLY A 15 0.10 -10.45 0.67
CA GLY A 15 0.16 -9.37 1.67
C GLY A 15 -0.81 -9.53 2.84
N ALA A 16 -1.85 -10.36 2.70
CA ALA A 16 -2.69 -10.78 3.81
C ALA A 16 -1.85 -11.35 4.97
N ALA A 17 -0.84 -12.18 4.66
CA ALA A 17 0.05 -12.74 5.67
C ALA A 17 0.90 -11.66 6.35
N THR A 18 1.46 -10.72 5.58
CA THR A 18 2.22 -9.59 6.13
C THR A 18 1.35 -8.70 7.01
N ALA A 19 0.15 -8.33 6.56
CA ALA A 19 -0.76 -7.48 7.33
C ALA A 19 -1.26 -8.17 8.61
N GLN A 20 -1.51 -9.48 8.54
CA GLN A 20 -1.88 -10.27 9.71
C GLN A 20 -0.73 -10.38 10.72
N PHE A 21 0.50 -10.61 10.24
CA PHE A 21 1.68 -10.61 11.08
C PHE A 21 1.88 -9.26 11.80
N LEU A 22 1.73 -8.14 11.08
CA LEU A 22 1.79 -6.80 11.66
C LEU A 22 0.65 -6.55 12.65
N THR A 23 -0.54 -7.13 12.45
CA THR A 23 -1.65 -7.06 13.41
C THR A 23 -1.26 -7.72 14.73
N HIS A 24 -0.65 -8.91 14.68
CA HIS A 24 -0.16 -9.57 15.90
C HIS A 24 0.95 -8.77 16.61
N ILE A 25 1.83 -8.11 15.86
CA ILE A 25 2.84 -7.21 16.44
C ILE A 25 2.17 -6.01 17.13
N GLU A 26 1.23 -5.35 16.46
CA GLU A 26 0.46 -4.22 17.02
C GLU A 26 -0.25 -4.61 18.32
N ASP A 27 -0.90 -5.78 18.35
CA ASP A 27 -1.59 -6.27 19.55
C ASP A 27 -0.61 -6.55 20.69
N LYS A 28 0.55 -7.13 20.40
CA LYS A 28 1.59 -7.41 21.39
C LYS A 28 2.20 -6.12 21.96
N LEU A 29 2.47 -5.12 21.10
CA LEU A 29 2.96 -3.81 21.53
C LEU A 29 1.97 -3.09 22.44
N LYS A 30 0.67 -3.15 22.12
CA LYS A 30 -0.38 -2.59 22.96
C LYS A 30 -0.45 -3.27 24.32
N ALA A 31 -0.43 -4.60 24.33
CA ALA A 31 -0.57 -5.39 25.56
C ALA A 31 0.63 -5.22 26.50
N ASP A 32 1.85 -5.24 25.96
CA ASP A 32 3.07 -5.29 26.78
C ASP A 32 3.67 -3.91 27.06
N HIS A 33 3.44 -2.94 26.16
CA HIS A 33 4.15 -1.65 26.16
C HIS A 33 3.23 -0.44 26.04
N ASN A 34 1.91 -0.63 25.89
CA ASN A 34 0.93 0.44 25.71
C ASN A 34 1.30 1.41 24.57
N CYS A 35 1.87 0.88 23.49
CA CYS A 35 2.20 1.63 22.28
C CYS A 35 1.72 0.90 21.01
N SER A 36 1.68 1.62 19.89
CA SER A 36 1.33 1.08 18.58
C SER A 36 2.57 0.80 17.74
N LEU A 37 2.41 0.01 16.67
CA LEU A 37 3.44 -0.16 15.63
C LEU A 37 3.90 1.20 15.08
N ARG A 38 2.95 2.14 14.95
CA ARG A 38 3.25 3.48 14.46
C ARG A 38 4.15 4.25 15.40
N ASP A 39 4.06 4.05 16.70
CA ASP A 39 4.92 4.74 17.68
C ASP A 39 6.37 4.24 17.61
N CYS A 40 6.59 3.02 17.12
CA CYS A 40 7.91 2.41 17.02
C CYS A 40 8.62 2.64 15.68
N VAL A 41 7.88 2.81 14.58
CA VAL A 41 8.46 2.85 13.21
C VAL A 41 8.70 4.29 12.75
N ASP A 42 9.95 4.59 12.38
CA ASP A 42 10.36 5.87 11.80
C ASP A 42 10.27 5.90 10.27
N PHE A 43 10.46 4.77 9.61
CA PHE A 43 10.49 4.67 8.14
C PHE A 43 9.68 3.48 7.66
N TYR A 44 8.73 3.72 6.76
CA TYR A 44 7.92 2.71 6.08
C TYR A 44 8.37 2.55 4.63
N ALA A 45 8.78 1.36 4.22
CA ALA A 45 9.15 1.06 2.85
C ALA A 45 8.32 -0.10 2.32
N GLY A 46 8.02 -0.11 1.03
CA GLY A 46 7.49 -1.32 0.43
C GLY A 46 7.41 -1.30 -1.09
N THR A 47 7.11 -2.46 -1.66
CA THR A 47 6.92 -2.68 -3.11
C THR A 47 5.58 -3.38 -3.35
N SER A 48 4.83 -2.98 -4.39
CA SER A 48 3.52 -3.56 -4.70
C SER A 48 2.57 -3.52 -3.51
N THR A 49 1.93 -4.63 -3.18
CA THR A 49 1.16 -4.84 -1.94
C THR A 49 1.87 -4.34 -0.68
N GLY A 50 3.20 -4.46 -0.60
CA GLY A 50 3.97 -3.91 0.51
C GLY A 50 3.96 -2.38 0.55
N SER A 51 3.95 -1.70 -0.61
CA SER A 51 3.75 -0.24 -0.66
C SER A 51 2.37 0.15 -0.17
N LEU A 52 1.33 -0.61 -0.53
CA LEU A 52 -0.03 -0.38 -0.04
C LEU A 52 -0.05 -0.40 1.50
N ILE A 53 0.54 -1.42 2.11
CA ILE A 53 0.64 -1.55 3.58
C ILE A 53 1.45 -0.39 4.17
N ALA A 54 2.65 -0.12 3.63
CA ALA A 54 3.54 0.93 4.11
C ALA A 54 2.90 2.32 4.03
N ILE A 55 2.25 2.65 2.91
CA ILE A 55 1.56 3.93 2.70
C ILE A 55 0.35 4.04 3.62
N ALA A 56 -0.49 3.00 3.72
CA ALA A 56 -1.63 3.00 4.63
C ALA A 56 -1.20 3.26 6.08
N LEU A 57 -0.13 2.60 6.53
CA LEU A 57 0.44 2.82 7.85
C LEU A 57 0.96 4.24 8.03
N ALA A 58 1.70 4.75 7.06
CA ALA A 58 2.40 6.03 7.17
C ALA A 58 1.47 7.26 7.03
N THR A 59 0.44 7.20 6.19
CA THR A 59 -0.28 8.42 5.74
C THR A 59 -1.75 8.46 6.17
N THR A 60 -2.27 7.41 6.82
CA THR A 60 -3.69 7.31 7.19
C THR A 60 -3.88 6.95 8.67
N HIS A 61 -5.12 7.06 9.15
CA HIS A 61 -5.53 6.63 10.48
C HIS A 61 -6.07 5.19 10.52
N LEU A 62 -5.94 4.41 9.43
CA LEU A 62 -6.41 3.03 9.39
C LEU A 62 -5.69 2.18 10.46
N SER A 63 -6.45 1.40 11.24
CA SER A 63 -5.83 0.42 12.13
C SER A 63 -5.11 -0.67 11.34
N VAL A 64 -4.13 -1.34 11.94
CA VAL A 64 -3.43 -2.45 11.26
C VAL A 64 -4.40 -3.57 10.86
N SER A 65 -5.41 -3.81 11.70
CA SER A 65 -6.53 -4.71 11.40
C SER A 65 -7.38 -4.24 10.20
N ALA A 66 -7.68 -2.94 10.09
CA ALA A 66 -8.38 -2.40 8.92
C ALA A 66 -7.56 -2.56 7.64
N ILE A 67 -6.23 -2.39 7.70
CA ILE A 67 -5.31 -2.65 6.59
C ILE A 67 -5.31 -4.14 6.22
N SER A 68 -5.30 -5.04 7.22
CA SER A 68 -5.44 -6.48 7.00
C SER A 68 -6.76 -6.83 6.30
N ASN A 69 -7.85 -6.18 6.69
CA ASN A 69 -9.17 -6.39 6.11
C ASN A 69 -9.29 -5.93 4.64
N LEU A 70 -8.34 -5.15 4.11
CA LEU A 70 -8.26 -4.88 2.68
C LEU A 70 -8.02 -6.16 1.85
N TYR A 71 -7.49 -7.21 2.47
CA TYR A 71 -7.27 -8.52 1.88
C TYR A 71 -8.35 -9.54 2.25
N SER A 72 -9.51 -9.09 2.76
CA SER A 72 -10.65 -9.97 2.98
C SER A 72 -11.09 -10.65 1.69
N HIS A 73 -11.81 -11.78 1.81
CA HIS A 73 -12.32 -12.53 0.67
C HIS A 73 -13.07 -11.62 -0.33
N ASP A 74 -14.05 -10.85 0.17
CA ASP A 74 -14.89 -9.98 -0.66
C ASP A 74 -14.10 -8.86 -1.35
N ASN A 75 -13.06 -8.33 -0.69
CA ASN A 75 -12.19 -7.32 -1.29
C ASN A 75 -11.23 -7.93 -2.31
N ALA A 76 -10.71 -9.13 -2.04
CA ALA A 76 -9.88 -9.88 -2.96
C ALA A 76 -10.66 -10.23 -4.25
N GLU A 77 -11.93 -10.61 -4.15
CA GLU A 77 -12.77 -10.86 -5.33
C GLU A 77 -12.95 -9.60 -6.20
N LYS A 78 -13.04 -8.42 -5.58
CA LYS A 78 -13.12 -7.14 -6.31
C LYS A 78 -11.78 -6.75 -6.95
N ILE A 79 -10.67 -6.91 -6.22
CA ILE A 79 -9.32 -6.58 -6.71
C ILE A 79 -8.90 -7.53 -7.85
N PHE A 80 -9.19 -8.82 -7.72
CA PHE A 80 -8.81 -9.86 -8.66
C PHE A 80 -9.97 -10.28 -9.58
N ALA A 81 -10.91 -9.36 -9.80
CA ALA A 81 -11.97 -9.54 -10.78
C ALA A 81 -11.34 -9.72 -12.17
N ARG A 82 -11.58 -10.87 -12.80
CA ARG A 82 -11.05 -11.15 -14.14
C ARG A 82 -11.60 -10.14 -15.14
N ASN A 83 -10.75 -9.68 -16.03
CA ASN A 83 -11.19 -8.93 -17.19
C ASN A 83 -12.03 -9.85 -18.09
N ARG A 84 -13.28 -9.44 -18.39
CA ARG A 84 -14.25 -10.21 -19.19
C ARG A 84 -14.65 -9.46 -20.49
N GLY A 85 -13.85 -8.48 -20.92
CA GLY A 85 -14.17 -7.64 -22.07
C GLY A 85 -14.33 -8.40 -23.39
N TRP A 86 -15.27 -7.95 -24.24
CA TRP A 86 -15.62 -8.43 -25.59
C TRP A 86 -14.48 -8.40 -26.64
N PHE A 87 -13.24 -8.13 -26.23
CA PHE A 87 -12.04 -8.01 -27.07
C PHE A 87 -11.21 -9.31 -27.14
N GLU A 88 -11.79 -10.47 -26.80
CA GLU A 88 -11.14 -11.77 -27.02
C GLU A 88 -10.88 -12.07 -28.52
N VAL A 89 -11.36 -11.22 -29.44
CA VAL A 89 -11.03 -11.29 -30.87
C VAL A 89 -9.62 -10.73 -31.19
N ASP A 90 -8.98 -9.95 -30.30
CA ASP A 90 -7.63 -9.38 -30.52
C ASP A 90 -6.53 -9.90 -29.57
N GLY A 91 -6.82 -11.01 -28.89
CA GLY A 91 -5.87 -12.10 -28.64
C GLY A 91 -4.60 -11.94 -27.79
N VAL A 92 -4.03 -10.77 -27.47
CA VAL A 92 -2.68 -10.75 -26.85
C VAL A 92 -2.35 -9.67 -25.80
N ASN A 93 -3.12 -8.59 -25.60
CA ASN A 93 -2.61 -7.44 -24.82
C ASN A 93 -3.49 -6.89 -23.67
N ALA A 94 -4.39 -7.68 -23.08
CA ALA A 94 -5.21 -7.23 -21.95
C ALA A 94 -4.67 -7.72 -20.58
N PRO A 95 -4.71 -6.89 -19.51
CA PRO A 95 -4.34 -7.33 -18.17
C PRO A 95 -5.33 -8.38 -17.66
N LYS A 96 -4.82 -9.34 -16.86
CA LYS A 96 -5.62 -10.45 -16.30
C LYS A 96 -6.80 -9.99 -15.43
N TYR A 97 -6.67 -8.81 -14.82
CA TYR A 97 -7.63 -8.27 -13.86
C TYR A 97 -8.05 -6.85 -14.25
N GLU A 98 -9.28 -6.49 -13.91
CA GLU A 98 -9.78 -5.12 -14.02
C GLU A 98 -9.13 -4.22 -12.96
N ALA A 99 -8.59 -3.07 -13.36
CA ALA A 99 -7.93 -2.15 -12.42
C ALA A 99 -8.92 -1.44 -11.50
N SER A 100 -10.15 -1.17 -11.99
CA SER A 100 -11.14 -0.31 -11.34
C SER A 100 -11.52 -0.77 -9.93
N GLY A 101 -11.65 -2.08 -9.71
CA GLY A 101 -11.99 -2.65 -8.40
C GLY A 101 -10.93 -2.34 -7.34
N LYS A 102 -9.64 -2.46 -7.70
CA LYS A 102 -8.52 -2.12 -6.82
C LYS A 102 -8.47 -0.62 -6.56
N THR A 103 -8.53 0.21 -7.61
CA THR A 103 -8.47 1.67 -7.47
C THR A 103 -9.59 2.20 -6.56
N GLN A 104 -10.84 1.76 -6.78
CA GLN A 104 -11.99 2.19 -5.98
C GLN A 104 -11.86 1.76 -4.52
N LEU A 105 -11.39 0.54 -4.26
CA LEU A 105 -11.16 0.06 -2.89
C LEU A 105 -10.09 0.91 -2.18
N LEU A 106 -8.97 1.18 -2.85
CA LEU A 106 -7.90 1.99 -2.28
C LEU A 106 -8.36 3.43 -2.02
N GLN A 107 -9.07 4.04 -2.96
CA GLN A 107 -9.62 5.38 -2.82
C GLN A 107 -10.64 5.45 -1.68
N ALA A 108 -11.53 4.45 -1.54
CA ALA A 108 -12.52 4.42 -0.46
C ALA A 108 -11.88 4.32 0.93
N ASN A 109 -10.75 3.62 1.07
CA ASN A 109 -10.09 3.41 2.36
C ASN A 109 -9.05 4.48 2.70
N MET A 110 -8.36 5.04 1.71
CA MET A 110 -7.33 6.06 1.92
C MET A 110 -7.87 7.50 1.74
N GLY A 111 -9.04 7.65 1.13
CA GLY A 111 -9.72 8.94 0.96
C GLY A 111 -8.84 9.99 0.29
N SER A 112 -8.77 11.17 0.90
CA SER A 112 -7.95 12.29 0.43
C SER A 112 -6.51 12.28 0.97
N ALA A 113 -6.07 11.20 1.62
CA ALA A 113 -4.71 11.09 2.12
C ALA A 113 -3.70 11.23 0.99
N ARG A 114 -2.62 11.93 1.28
CA ARG A 114 -1.48 12.18 0.41
C ARG A 114 -0.20 11.69 1.07
N ILE A 115 0.84 11.49 0.27
CA ILE A 115 2.17 11.14 0.78
C ILE A 115 2.67 12.15 1.81
N GLY A 116 2.30 13.43 1.67
CA GLY A 116 2.63 14.49 2.60
C GLY A 116 1.93 14.41 3.97
N ASN A 117 0.93 13.54 4.14
CA ASN A 117 0.29 13.31 5.44
C ASN A 117 1.12 12.42 6.38
N VAL A 118 2.26 11.88 5.92
CA VAL A 118 3.21 11.23 6.83
C VAL A 118 3.64 12.23 7.92
N PRO A 119 3.69 11.83 9.20
CA PRO A 119 4.20 12.67 10.28
C PRO A 119 5.59 13.23 9.98
N ASN A 120 5.88 14.43 10.47
CA ASN A 120 7.13 15.16 10.14
C ASN A 120 8.40 14.43 10.60
N ASP A 121 8.29 13.60 11.63
CA ASP A 121 9.36 12.78 12.21
C ASP A 121 9.49 11.39 11.53
N LYS A 122 8.66 11.10 10.53
CA LYS A 122 8.58 9.79 9.85
C LYS A 122 8.70 9.91 8.34
N HIS A 123 9.03 8.78 7.70
CA HIS A 123 9.23 8.71 6.26
C HIS A 123 8.51 7.52 5.63
N VAL A 124 8.09 7.69 4.37
CA VAL A 124 7.54 6.59 3.57
C VAL A 124 8.20 6.55 2.20
N LEU A 125 8.41 5.34 1.69
CA LEU A 125 8.94 5.05 0.35
C LEU A 125 8.14 3.93 -0.31
N ALA A 126 7.77 4.16 -1.57
CA ALA A 126 7.17 3.18 -2.46
C ALA A 126 7.94 3.13 -3.77
N VAL A 127 8.03 1.93 -4.36
CA VAL A 127 8.73 1.72 -5.64
C VAL A 127 7.71 1.38 -6.72
N SER A 128 7.79 2.08 -7.85
CA SER A 128 7.09 1.74 -9.09
C SER A 128 8.06 1.85 -10.26
N TYR A 129 7.60 1.54 -11.48
CA TYR A 129 8.39 1.67 -12.70
C TYR A 129 7.68 2.59 -13.70
N GLY A 130 8.31 3.72 -14.02
CA GLY A 130 7.76 4.67 -14.98
C GLY A 130 8.00 4.18 -16.41
N ILE A 131 6.98 3.56 -17.03
CA ILE A 131 7.08 2.95 -18.36
C ILE A 131 7.55 3.97 -19.41
N GLU A 132 6.96 5.17 -19.44
CA GLU A 132 7.32 6.23 -20.40
C GLU A 132 8.78 6.69 -20.27
N LYS A 133 9.26 6.78 -19.02
CA LYS A 133 10.62 7.22 -18.71
C LYS A 133 11.65 6.09 -18.69
N ARG A 134 11.19 4.83 -18.79
CA ARG A 134 11.98 3.60 -18.70
C ARG A 134 12.95 3.58 -17.52
N LYS A 135 12.46 3.95 -16.34
CA LYS A 135 13.27 3.96 -15.11
C LYS A 135 12.45 3.62 -13.87
N PRO A 136 13.09 3.09 -12.80
CA PRO A 136 12.46 3.01 -11.50
C PRO A 136 12.02 4.40 -11.02
N GLU A 137 10.80 4.49 -10.53
CA GLU A 137 10.26 5.67 -9.85
C GLU A 137 10.18 5.36 -8.36
N VAL A 138 11.01 6.03 -7.57
CA VAL A 138 11.06 5.88 -6.11
C VAL A 138 10.30 7.04 -5.49
N ILE A 139 9.04 6.78 -5.15
CA ILE A 139 8.12 7.76 -4.57
C ILE A 139 8.40 7.81 -3.06
N LYS A 140 8.66 9.01 -2.52
CA LYS A 140 9.17 9.19 -1.16
C LYS A 140 8.74 10.51 -0.56
N SER A 141 8.44 10.54 0.73
CA SER A 141 7.92 11.73 1.43
C SER A 141 8.94 12.87 1.60
N THR A 142 10.23 12.58 1.41
CA THR A 142 11.31 13.56 1.42
C THR A 142 11.44 14.33 0.10
N ASN A 143 10.76 13.91 -0.97
CA ASN A 143 10.69 14.68 -2.20
C ASN A 143 9.45 15.60 -2.16
N PRO A 144 9.60 16.93 -2.18
CA PRO A 144 8.47 17.87 -2.15
C PRO A 144 7.42 17.63 -3.24
N THR A 145 7.84 17.21 -4.44
CA THR A 145 6.90 16.97 -5.55
C THR A 145 6.03 15.74 -5.33
N HIS A 146 6.53 14.75 -4.58
CA HIS A 146 5.79 13.53 -4.27
C HIS A 146 4.77 13.73 -3.15
N ARG A 147 4.97 14.73 -2.28
CA ARG A 147 4.10 14.96 -1.11
C ARG A 147 2.64 15.26 -1.47
N ASN A 148 2.42 15.81 -2.67
CA ASN A 148 1.07 16.12 -3.15
C ASN A 148 0.38 14.93 -3.83
N LEU A 149 1.05 13.80 -4.05
CA LEU A 149 0.42 12.62 -4.65
C LEU A 149 -0.56 11.98 -3.67
N TYR A 150 -1.72 11.55 -4.16
CA TYR A 150 -2.65 10.77 -3.34
C TYR A 150 -2.03 9.43 -2.96
N SER A 151 -2.25 9.03 -1.72
CA SER A 151 -1.74 7.77 -1.18
C SER A 151 -2.27 6.56 -1.94
N TYR A 152 -3.56 6.58 -2.32
CA TYR A 152 -4.15 5.49 -3.10
C TYR A 152 -3.54 5.39 -4.50
N ASP A 153 -3.27 6.51 -5.19
CA ASP A 153 -2.64 6.51 -6.52
C ASP A 153 -1.23 5.90 -6.47
N VAL A 154 -0.45 6.23 -5.45
CA VAL A 154 0.90 5.68 -5.27
C VAL A 154 0.86 4.19 -4.93
N ALA A 155 -0.06 3.77 -4.06
CA ALA A 155 -0.26 2.36 -3.74
C ALA A 155 -0.73 1.55 -4.96
N ASP A 156 -1.62 2.13 -5.77
CA ASP A 156 -2.14 1.53 -6.99
C ASP A 156 -1.03 1.37 -8.03
N ALA A 157 -0.29 2.44 -8.33
CA ALA A 157 0.81 2.44 -9.30
C ALA A 157 1.98 1.51 -8.92
N SER A 158 2.23 1.30 -7.63
CA SER A 158 3.25 0.35 -7.16
C SER A 158 2.79 -1.12 -7.32
N SER A 159 1.48 -1.37 -7.25
CA SER A 159 0.86 -2.70 -7.30
C SER A 159 0.22 -3.04 -8.64
N ALA A 160 0.50 -2.24 -9.68
CA ALA A 160 -0.01 -2.40 -11.03
C ALA A 160 0.68 -3.55 -11.79
#